data_AF-A0A644VNL4-F1
#
_entry.id   AF-A0A644VNL4-F1
#
_cell.length_a   1.000
_cell.length_b   1.000
_cell.length_c   1.000
_cell.angle_alpha   90.00
_cell.angle_beta   90.00
_cell.angle_gamma   90.00
#
_symmetry.space_group_name_H-M   'P 1'
#
loop_
_entity.id
_entity.type
_entity.pdbx_description
1 polymer ?
#
loop_
_entity_poly.entity_id
_entity_poly.type
_entity_poly.pdbx_seq_one_letter_code
_entity_poly.pdbx_strand_id
1 'polypeptide(L)'
;MNDNIKTAMVGTPCQILAATKINKYSEKTGGSSIDIKIGLFCMENFSYTYLKKFLTEKDININEVEGFRIEENKFKVLLKNNDMFTVPLSETDSFKRKNCDICLDYTSDISDISIGSLGSPKGWSTVIIRTEKGKEIIENAENEGYFETKEISDKGKKIIEKIASKKIEKNLENINVREKVSRPVLYTRNISDEEIEDISSKCQFDNLESDVISEGACVLCGACEYVCPIDIVEIDDRKPQKFGECKEDCHACYYACPRTFLSKNVLGYNFKAKPLGEYIDIISVRSNKIKGQDGAAVTSILIYLLEKNLVDNVSIVGEDEEISWKPVSRLTNDVEEVKKAAGTKYSTVPIGFKALE
;
A
#
# COMPACT_ATOMS: atom_id res chain seq x y z
N MET A 1 7.24 0.62 -31.03
CA MET A 1 8.15 -0.09 -30.11
C MET A 1 7.69 0.26 -28.70
N ASN A 2 7.10 -0.70 -28.01
CA ASN A 2 7.30 -0.91 -26.60
C ASN A 2 6.95 -2.38 -26.42
N ASP A 3 8.00 -3.21 -26.33
CA ASP A 3 7.84 -4.52 -25.71
C ASP A 3 7.09 -4.29 -24.40
N ASN A 4 6.09 -5.13 -24.13
CA ASN A 4 5.08 -4.90 -23.11
C ASN A 4 5.74 -4.91 -21.71
N ILE A 5 6.26 -3.77 -21.26
CA ILE A 5 7.06 -3.64 -20.02
C ILE A 5 6.23 -4.19 -18.87
N LYS A 6 6.81 -5.11 -18.12
CA LYS A 6 6.22 -5.71 -16.93
C LYS A 6 6.91 -5.16 -15.69
N THR A 7 6.10 -4.67 -14.77
CA THR A 7 6.57 -4.14 -13.49
C THR A 7 5.97 -4.94 -12.34
N ALA A 8 6.80 -5.33 -11.37
CA ALA A 8 6.31 -5.78 -10.06
C ALA A 8 6.21 -4.59 -9.11
N MET A 9 5.07 -4.43 -8.44
CA MET A 9 4.81 -3.33 -7.53
C MET A 9 4.70 -3.82 -6.10
N VAL A 10 5.44 -3.20 -5.19
CA VAL A 10 5.21 -3.33 -3.74
C VAL A 10 4.36 -2.17 -3.25
N GLY A 11 3.28 -2.47 -2.52
CA GLY A 11 2.39 -1.43 -2.01
C GLY A 11 1.55 -1.85 -0.82
N THR A 12 1.05 -0.87 -0.08
CA THR A 12 0.03 -1.05 0.96
C THR A 12 -1.34 -1.34 0.32
N PRO A 13 -2.37 -1.77 1.08
CA PRO A 13 -3.64 -2.20 0.50
C PRO A 13 -4.32 -1.14 -0.38
N CYS A 14 -4.33 0.12 0.03
CA CYS A 14 -4.92 1.20 -0.74
C CYS A 14 -4.14 1.53 -2.03
N GLN A 15 -2.84 1.24 -2.03
CA GLN A 15 -1.93 1.43 -3.16
C GLN A 15 -2.12 0.32 -4.20
N ILE A 16 -2.20 -0.94 -3.75
CA ILE A 16 -2.54 -2.09 -4.60
C ILE A 16 -3.95 -1.92 -5.21
N LEU A 17 -4.90 -1.39 -4.43
CA LEU A 17 -6.24 -1.07 -4.94
C LEU A 17 -6.23 -0.02 -6.04
N ALA A 18 -5.42 1.03 -5.90
CA ALA A 18 -5.28 2.03 -6.94
C ALA A 18 -4.73 1.42 -8.24
N ALA A 19 -3.65 0.63 -8.14
CA ALA A 19 -3.07 -0.07 -9.30
C ALA A 19 -4.06 -1.03 -9.97
N THR A 20 -4.83 -1.79 -9.18
CA THR A 20 -5.87 -2.68 -9.70
C THR A 20 -6.97 -1.90 -10.43
N LYS A 21 -7.41 -0.75 -9.91
CA LYS A 21 -8.39 0.10 -10.61
C LYS A 21 -7.81 0.69 -11.90
N ILE A 22 -6.58 1.19 -11.88
CA ILE A 22 -5.90 1.70 -13.08
C ILE A 22 -5.91 0.65 -14.18
N ASN A 23 -5.51 -0.60 -13.88
CA ASN A 23 -5.49 -1.66 -14.89
C ASN A 23 -6.90 -2.12 -15.31
N LYS A 24 -7.85 -2.24 -14.36
CA LYS A 24 -9.24 -2.62 -14.66
C LYS A 24 -9.92 -1.64 -15.62
N TYR A 25 -9.68 -0.35 -15.44
CA TYR A 25 -10.29 0.73 -16.22
C TYR A 25 -9.32 1.33 -17.24
N SER A 26 -8.43 0.51 -17.81
CA SER A 26 -7.34 0.95 -18.71
C SER A 26 -7.83 1.78 -19.90
N GLU A 27 -9.02 1.52 -20.43
CA GLU A 27 -9.64 2.33 -21.49
C GLU A 27 -9.87 3.80 -21.09
N LYS A 28 -10.06 4.06 -19.79
CA LYS A 28 -10.26 5.41 -19.23
C LYS A 28 -8.99 5.98 -18.59
N THR A 29 -8.13 5.13 -18.04
CA THR A 29 -6.96 5.54 -17.23
C THR A 29 -5.64 5.52 -18.00
N GLY A 30 -5.59 4.90 -19.18
CA GLY A 30 -4.35 4.60 -19.91
C GLY A 30 -3.65 3.32 -19.45
N GLY A 31 -4.14 2.66 -18.39
CA GLY A 31 -3.54 1.44 -17.84
C GLY A 31 -2.19 1.70 -17.16
N SER A 32 -1.47 0.62 -16.84
CA SER A 32 -0.09 0.69 -16.32
C SER A 32 0.69 -0.57 -16.68
N SER A 33 2.02 -0.51 -16.55
CA SER A 33 2.93 -1.66 -16.71
C SER A 33 2.88 -2.66 -15.54
N ILE A 34 2.09 -2.39 -14.50
CA ILE A 34 2.06 -3.22 -13.28
C ILE A 34 1.43 -4.57 -13.60
N ASP A 35 2.25 -5.63 -13.60
CA ASP A 35 1.82 -7.00 -13.90
C ASP A 35 1.72 -7.87 -12.63
N ILE A 36 2.58 -7.60 -11.64
CA ILE A 36 2.64 -8.35 -10.37
C ILE A 36 2.45 -7.38 -9.21
N LYS A 37 1.53 -7.70 -8.31
CA LYS A 37 1.19 -6.89 -7.13
C LYS A 37 1.60 -7.61 -5.85
N ILE A 38 2.57 -7.06 -5.13
CA ILE A 38 3.02 -7.53 -3.81
C ILE A 38 2.48 -6.58 -2.75
N GLY A 39 1.46 -7.03 -2.03
CA GLY A 39 0.78 -6.28 -0.98
C GLY A 39 1.49 -6.36 0.36
N LEU A 40 1.56 -5.26 1.10
CA LEU A 40 2.06 -5.24 2.47
C LEU A 40 0.90 -5.23 3.46
N PHE A 41 1.05 -5.96 4.57
CA PHE A 41 0.13 -5.80 5.70
C PHE A 41 0.25 -4.38 6.24
N CYS A 42 -0.89 -3.73 6.47
CA CYS A 42 -0.90 -2.32 6.86
C CYS A 42 -2.02 -2.05 7.85
N MET A 43 -1.69 -1.61 9.06
CA MET A 43 -2.68 -1.15 10.04
C MET A 43 -3.02 0.33 9.79
N GLU A 44 -2.01 1.17 9.77
CA GLU A 44 -2.10 2.62 9.66
C GLU A 44 -0.83 3.18 9.00
N ASN A 45 -0.91 4.43 8.54
CA ASN A 45 0.21 5.13 7.93
C ASN A 45 0.34 6.53 8.53
N PHE A 46 1.57 7.06 8.55
CA PHE A 46 1.92 8.29 9.24
C PHE A 46 2.29 9.40 8.25
N SER A 47 1.98 10.65 8.62
CA SER A 47 2.43 11.83 7.88
C SER A 47 3.88 12.14 8.25
N TYR A 48 4.76 12.19 7.24
CA TYR A 48 6.16 12.61 7.43
C TYR A 48 6.26 13.94 8.20
N THR A 49 5.52 14.95 7.76
CA THR A 49 5.52 16.29 8.34
C THR A 49 5.12 16.28 9.81
N TYR A 50 4.08 15.54 10.17
CA TYR A 50 3.64 15.46 11.56
C TYR A 50 4.51 14.56 12.42
N LEU A 51 5.09 13.49 11.86
CA LEU A 51 6.08 12.67 12.54
C LEU A 51 7.34 13.51 12.86
N LYS A 52 7.85 14.26 11.88
CA LYS A 52 9.00 15.17 12.09
C LYS A 52 8.71 16.20 13.16
N LYS A 53 7.51 16.79 13.15
CA LYS A 53 7.06 17.73 14.19
C LYS A 53 7.02 17.05 15.57
N PHE A 54 6.41 15.88 15.67
CA PHE A 54 6.34 15.10 16.91
C PHE A 54 7.73 14.78 17.48
N LEU A 55 8.67 14.34 16.64
CA LEU A 55 10.05 14.06 17.07
C LEU A 55 10.74 15.34 17.58
N THR A 56 10.57 16.45 16.87
CA THR A 56 11.13 17.75 17.26
C THR A 56 10.60 18.20 18.63
N GLU A 57 9.30 18.00 18.91
CA GLU A 57 8.69 18.29 20.21
C GLU A 57 9.20 17.39 21.35
N LYS A 58 9.87 16.28 21.04
CA LYS A 58 10.52 15.37 21.99
C LYS A 58 12.05 15.54 22.01
N ASP A 59 12.56 16.63 21.44
CA ASP A 59 14.00 16.91 21.31
C ASP A 59 14.78 15.85 20.51
N ILE A 60 14.13 15.15 19.58
CA ILE A 60 14.74 14.16 18.70
C ILE A 60 14.87 14.73 17.29
N ASN A 61 16.10 14.83 16.80
CA ASN A 61 16.34 15.17 15.41
C ASN A 61 16.12 13.93 14.52
N ILE A 62 15.29 14.06 13.47
CA ILE A 62 15.00 12.96 12.55
C ILE A 62 16.26 12.41 11.86
N ASN A 63 17.31 13.23 11.72
CA ASN A 63 18.60 12.81 11.15
C ASN A 63 19.39 11.87 12.06
N GLU A 64 19.05 11.79 13.35
CA GLU A 64 19.65 10.90 14.34
C GLU A 64 18.93 9.55 14.44
N VAL A 65 17.79 9.41 13.76
CA VAL A 65 16.99 8.19 13.75
C VAL A 65 17.62 7.14 12.82
N GLU A 66 17.80 5.93 13.34
CA GLU A 66 18.21 4.73 12.59
C GLU A 66 17.01 3.84 12.24
N GLY A 67 15.91 3.92 12.98
CA GLY A 67 14.73 3.12 12.68
C GLY A 67 13.50 3.46 13.48
N PHE A 68 12.34 3.04 12.98
CA PHE A 68 11.09 3.02 13.74
C PHE A 68 10.63 1.57 13.90
N ARG A 69 9.93 1.27 14.99
CA ARG A 69 9.25 -0.01 15.21
C ARG A 69 7.93 0.18 15.92
N ILE A 70 6.95 -0.65 15.58
CA ILE A 70 5.68 -0.77 16.31
C ILE A 70 5.58 -2.19 16.83
N GLU A 71 5.73 -2.35 18.13
CA GLU A 71 5.74 -3.63 18.82
C GLU A 71 5.15 -3.45 20.22
N GLU A 72 4.46 -4.46 20.75
CA GLU A 72 3.98 -4.45 22.15
C GLU A 72 3.14 -3.20 22.51
N ASN A 73 2.32 -2.71 21.58
CA ASN A 73 1.50 -1.52 21.73
C ASN A 73 2.30 -0.22 22.01
N LYS A 74 3.54 -0.15 21.51
CA LYS A 74 4.45 0.98 21.63
C LYS A 74 5.01 1.38 20.28
N PHE A 75 5.20 2.68 20.09
CA PHE A 75 5.99 3.23 19.00
C PHE A 75 7.41 3.48 19.52
N LYS A 76 8.40 2.84 18.89
CA LYS A 76 9.80 2.86 19.27
C LYS A 76 10.59 3.57 18.17
N VAL A 77 11.45 4.51 18.56
CA VAL A 77 12.41 5.21 17.71
C VAL A 77 13.80 4.73 18.11
N LEU A 78 14.46 4.02 17.21
CA LEU A 78 15.85 3.60 17.35
C LEU A 78 16.74 4.74 16.84
N LEU A 79 17.67 5.19 17.66
CA LEU A 79 18.62 6.24 17.33
C LEU A 79 19.97 5.62 16.92
N LYS A 80 20.75 6.34 16.09
CA LYS A 80 22.06 5.91 15.58
C LYS A 80 23.10 5.65 16.68
N ASN A 81 22.89 6.18 17.87
CA ASN A 81 23.72 5.90 19.05
C ASN A 81 23.31 4.62 19.79
N ASN A 82 22.35 3.86 19.25
CA ASN A 82 21.68 2.68 19.83
C ASN A 82 20.70 2.97 20.98
N ASP A 83 20.43 4.23 21.29
CA ASP A 83 19.36 4.56 22.24
C ASP A 83 17.98 4.30 21.64
N MET A 84 17.02 4.03 22.51
CA MET A 84 15.64 3.75 22.11
C MET A 84 14.67 4.68 22.83
N PHE A 85 14.09 5.61 22.08
CA PHE A 85 12.97 6.40 22.55
C PHE A 85 11.67 5.62 22.34
N THR A 86 10.80 5.58 23.35
CA THR A 86 9.60 4.75 23.31
C THR A 86 8.40 5.50 23.88
N VAL A 87 7.30 5.49 23.13
CA VAL A 87 6.01 6.05 23.55
C VAL A 87 4.88 5.03 23.39
N PRO A 88 3.76 5.18 24.13
CA PRO A 88 2.54 4.41 23.86
C PRO A 88 2.09 4.58 22.41
N LEU A 89 1.55 3.51 21.80
CA LEU A 89 1.03 3.58 20.42
C LEU A 89 -0.07 4.64 20.27
N SER A 90 -0.82 4.97 21.31
CA SER A 90 -1.82 6.05 21.26
C SER A 90 -1.24 7.43 20.96
N GLU A 91 0.04 7.69 21.22
CA GLU A 91 0.66 8.98 20.84
C GLU A 91 0.79 9.13 19.31
N THR A 92 0.76 8.02 18.55
CA THR A 92 0.83 8.09 17.08
C THR A 92 -0.40 8.71 16.45
N ASP A 93 -1.54 8.77 17.15
CA ASP A 93 -2.76 9.42 16.66
C ASP A 93 -2.54 10.89 16.29
N SER A 94 -1.52 11.55 16.86
CA SER A 94 -1.13 12.93 16.53
C SER A 94 -0.54 13.10 15.13
N PHE A 95 0.08 12.04 14.58
CA PHE A 95 0.71 12.05 13.25
C PHE A 95 0.20 10.95 12.31
N LYS A 96 -0.74 10.13 12.76
CA LYS A 96 -1.52 9.16 11.97
C LYS A 96 -2.41 9.88 10.97
N ARG A 97 -2.51 9.31 9.76
CA ARG A 97 -3.43 9.81 8.75
C ARG A 97 -4.86 9.37 9.06
N LYS A 98 -5.77 10.33 9.16
CA LYS A 98 -7.21 10.09 9.44
C LYS A 98 -7.90 9.23 8.37
N ASN A 99 -7.40 9.22 7.14
CA ASN A 99 -7.91 8.36 6.07
C ASN A 99 -7.74 6.85 6.36
N CYS A 100 -6.84 6.46 7.27
CA CYS A 100 -6.64 5.08 7.69
C CYS A 100 -7.79 4.59 8.59
N ASP A 101 -8.50 5.51 9.26
CA ASP A 101 -9.65 5.20 10.12
C ASP A 101 -10.90 4.79 9.33
N ILE A 102 -10.84 4.82 8.00
CA ILE A 102 -11.84 4.28 7.07
C ILE A 102 -11.23 3.26 6.12
N CYS A 103 -10.21 2.51 6.52
CA CYS A 103 -9.61 1.46 5.68
C CYS A 103 -10.05 0.09 6.19
N LEU A 104 -10.74 -0.71 5.37
CA LEU A 104 -11.22 -2.04 5.76
C LEU A 104 -10.28 -3.18 5.38
N ASP A 105 -9.15 -2.89 4.76
CA ASP A 105 -8.21 -3.90 4.27
C ASP A 105 -6.92 -3.85 5.10
N TYR A 106 -6.61 -4.96 5.79
CA TYR A 106 -5.36 -5.12 6.55
C TYR A 106 -4.29 -5.87 5.75
N THR A 107 -4.69 -6.90 5.00
CA THR A 107 -3.80 -7.89 4.38
C THR A 107 -3.58 -7.70 2.89
N SER A 108 -4.00 -6.57 2.32
CA SER A 108 -3.95 -6.28 0.89
C SER A 108 -4.67 -7.37 0.11
N ASP A 109 -6.00 -7.36 0.15
CA ASP A 109 -6.82 -8.53 -0.21
C ASP A 109 -6.85 -8.86 -1.71
N ILE A 110 -6.29 -7.98 -2.53
CA ILE A 110 -6.36 -8.00 -3.99
C ILE A 110 -4.98 -7.97 -4.67
N SER A 111 -3.90 -8.19 -3.91
CA SER A 111 -2.57 -8.45 -4.47
C SER A 111 -2.46 -9.88 -5.00
N ASP A 112 -1.39 -10.16 -5.73
CA ASP A 112 -1.02 -11.53 -6.11
C ASP A 112 -0.42 -12.29 -4.92
N ILE A 113 0.40 -11.58 -4.15
CA ILE A 113 1.09 -12.05 -2.93
C ILE A 113 0.94 -10.96 -1.87
N SER A 114 0.59 -11.31 -0.63
CA SER A 114 0.61 -10.36 0.50
C SER A 114 1.61 -10.77 1.57
N ILE A 115 2.31 -9.82 2.16
CA ILE A 115 3.43 -10.07 3.05
C ILE A 115 3.32 -9.21 4.32
N GLY A 116 3.57 -9.81 5.48
CA GLY A 116 3.74 -9.07 6.73
C GLY A 116 4.36 -9.92 7.84
N SER A 117 4.71 -9.27 8.95
CA SER A 117 5.46 -9.90 10.05
C SER A 117 4.59 -10.72 10.99
N LEU A 118 3.32 -10.30 11.13
CA LEU A 118 2.40 -10.84 12.11
C LEU A 118 1.99 -12.28 11.74
N GLY A 119 2.06 -13.20 12.71
CA GLY A 119 1.64 -14.59 12.55
C GLY A 119 2.80 -15.57 12.37
N SER A 120 3.98 -15.07 11.97
CA SER A 120 5.20 -15.85 11.83
C SER A 120 6.21 -15.59 12.95
N PRO A 121 7.12 -16.54 13.26
CA PRO A 121 8.19 -16.34 14.24
C PRO A 121 9.17 -15.22 13.84
N LYS A 122 9.98 -14.77 14.80
CA LYS A 122 11.05 -13.79 14.54
C LYS A 122 11.97 -14.27 13.40
N GLY A 123 12.21 -13.39 12.43
CA GLY A 123 13.01 -13.69 11.24
C GLY A 123 12.24 -14.43 10.12
N TRP A 124 10.93 -14.66 10.29
CA TRP A 124 10.04 -15.19 9.27
C TRP A 124 8.92 -14.20 8.97
N SER A 125 8.49 -14.13 7.73
CA SER A 125 7.34 -13.32 7.30
C SER A 125 6.17 -14.23 6.99
N THR A 126 4.95 -13.80 7.30
CA THR A 126 3.76 -14.43 6.78
C THR A 126 3.55 -13.99 5.33
N VAL A 127 3.29 -14.95 4.46
CA VAL A 127 2.93 -14.73 3.07
C VAL A 127 1.54 -15.32 2.82
N ILE A 128 0.63 -14.51 2.29
CA ILE A 128 -0.69 -14.93 1.82
C ILE A 128 -0.64 -14.98 0.29
N ILE A 129 -0.86 -16.16 -0.27
CA ILE A 129 -0.89 -16.41 -1.71
C ILE A 129 -2.34 -16.22 -2.17
N ARG A 130 -2.58 -15.34 -3.14
CA ARG A 130 -3.95 -14.95 -3.52
C ARG A 130 -4.33 -15.34 -4.94
N THR A 131 -3.36 -15.33 -5.86
CA THR A 131 -3.57 -15.67 -7.26
C THR A 131 -2.70 -16.86 -7.66
N GLU A 132 -3.08 -17.58 -8.71
CA GLU A 132 -2.25 -18.65 -9.28
C GLU A 132 -0.89 -18.13 -9.73
N LYS A 133 -0.84 -16.90 -10.27
CA LYS A 133 0.42 -16.20 -10.58
C LYS A 133 1.29 -16.04 -9.32
N GLY A 134 0.70 -15.59 -8.21
CA GLY A 134 1.39 -15.49 -6.93
C GLY A 134 1.89 -16.83 -6.40
N LYS A 135 1.09 -17.89 -6.58
CA LYS A 135 1.46 -19.26 -6.18
C LYS A 135 2.68 -19.76 -6.94
N GLU A 136 2.66 -19.64 -8.27
CA GLU A 136 3.76 -20.05 -9.14
C GLU A 136 5.06 -19.33 -8.79
N ILE A 137 5.00 -18.01 -8.53
CA ILE A 137 6.16 -17.22 -8.11
C ILE A 137 6.75 -17.77 -6.81
N ILE A 138 5.91 -18.06 -5.81
CA ILE A 138 6.37 -18.52 -4.51
C ILE A 138 6.97 -19.92 -4.58
N GLU A 139 6.29 -20.86 -5.23
CA GLU A 139 6.76 -22.25 -5.37
C GLU A 139 8.08 -22.33 -6.14
N ASN A 140 8.20 -21.59 -7.25
CA ASN A 140 9.44 -21.59 -8.04
C ASN A 140 10.60 -20.92 -7.30
N ALA A 141 10.36 -19.79 -6.61
CA ALA A 141 11.40 -19.11 -5.85
C ALA A 141 11.87 -19.93 -4.63
N GLU A 142 11.00 -20.73 -4.01
CA GLU A 142 11.37 -21.72 -2.99
C GLU A 142 12.22 -22.85 -3.58
N ASN A 143 11.76 -23.46 -4.69
CA ASN A 143 12.47 -24.56 -5.35
C ASN A 143 13.89 -24.16 -5.79
N GLU A 144 14.07 -22.90 -6.14
CA GLU A 144 15.36 -22.33 -6.53
C GLU A 144 16.18 -21.75 -5.36
N GLY A 145 15.69 -21.87 -4.13
CA GLY A 145 16.44 -21.55 -2.91
C GLY A 145 16.57 -20.07 -2.58
N TYR A 146 15.71 -19.20 -3.11
CA TYR A 146 15.69 -17.77 -2.75
C TYR A 146 15.24 -17.57 -1.30
N PHE A 147 14.35 -18.44 -0.83
CA PHE A 147 13.87 -18.51 0.53
C PHE A 147 13.42 -19.94 0.86
N GLU A 148 13.21 -20.21 2.13
CA GLU A 148 12.55 -21.43 2.62
C GLU A 148 11.15 -21.11 3.12
N THR A 149 10.23 -22.07 2.99
CA THR A 149 8.87 -21.94 3.51
C THR A 149 8.56 -22.97 4.60
N LYS A 150 7.47 -22.72 5.33
CA LYS A 150 6.83 -23.70 6.21
C LYS A 150 5.36 -23.32 6.40
N GLU A 151 4.57 -24.29 6.84
CA GLU A 151 3.19 -24.04 7.24
C GLU A 151 3.11 -22.97 8.34
N ILE A 152 2.11 -22.09 8.23
CA ILE A 152 1.78 -21.16 9.31
C ILE A 152 1.10 -21.92 10.45
N SER A 153 1.46 -21.59 11.70
CA SER A 153 0.76 -22.18 12.85
C SER A 153 -0.68 -21.68 12.95
N ASP A 154 -1.59 -22.51 13.47
CA ASP A 154 -2.98 -22.11 13.77
C ASP A 154 -3.06 -20.85 14.63
N LYS A 155 -2.16 -20.72 15.61
CA LYS A 155 -2.06 -19.53 16.46
C LYS A 155 -1.67 -18.30 15.64
N GLY A 156 -0.74 -18.46 14.70
CA GLY A 156 -0.32 -17.41 13.77
C GLY A 156 -1.49 -16.94 12.91
N LYS A 157 -2.19 -17.86 12.25
CA LYS A 157 -3.37 -17.59 11.44
C LYS A 157 -4.46 -16.85 12.23
N LYS A 158 -4.83 -17.36 13.41
CA LYS A 158 -5.84 -16.73 14.30
C LYS A 158 -5.45 -15.32 14.74
N ILE A 159 -4.16 -15.04 14.93
CA ILE A 159 -3.70 -13.69 15.30
C ILE A 159 -3.88 -12.73 14.13
N ILE A 160 -3.57 -13.13 12.89
CA ILE A 160 -3.76 -12.29 11.71
C ILE A 160 -5.24 -11.99 11.49
N GLU A 161 -6.09 -13.04 11.53
CA GLU A 161 -7.55 -12.89 11.43
C GLU A 161 -8.08 -11.93 12.50
N LYS A 162 -7.66 -12.10 13.75
CA LYS A 162 -8.07 -11.22 14.86
C LYS A 162 -7.68 -9.76 14.63
N ILE A 163 -6.48 -9.50 14.12
CA ILE A 163 -6.01 -8.13 13.87
C ILE A 163 -6.76 -7.50 12.69
N ALA A 164 -6.98 -8.27 11.61
CA ALA A 164 -7.77 -7.82 10.47
C ALA A 164 -9.22 -7.51 10.87
N SER A 165 -9.89 -8.42 11.59
CA SER A 165 -11.25 -8.21 12.09
C SER A 165 -11.36 -6.97 12.97
N LYS A 166 -10.40 -6.76 13.88
CA LYS A 166 -10.38 -5.55 14.73
C LYS A 166 -10.27 -4.26 13.92
N LYS A 167 -9.44 -4.25 12.87
CA LYS A 167 -9.32 -3.09 11.96
C LYS A 167 -10.66 -2.83 11.27
N ILE A 168 -11.28 -3.88 10.74
CA ILE A 168 -12.58 -3.82 10.05
C ILE A 168 -13.68 -3.32 10.98
N GLU A 169 -13.81 -3.89 12.17
CA GLU A 169 -14.82 -3.51 13.16
C GLU A 169 -14.71 -2.02 13.55
N LYS A 170 -13.52 -1.60 13.99
CA LYS A 170 -13.24 -0.20 14.36
C LYS A 170 -13.54 0.76 13.20
N ASN A 171 -13.09 0.42 11.99
CA ASN A 171 -13.22 1.33 10.87
C ASN A 171 -14.63 1.35 10.29
N LEU A 172 -15.42 0.28 10.42
CA LEU A 172 -16.85 0.32 10.11
C LEU A 172 -17.62 1.25 11.06
N GLU A 173 -17.27 1.29 12.35
CA GLU A 173 -17.84 2.25 13.29
C GLU A 173 -17.52 3.69 12.86
N ASN A 174 -16.27 3.96 12.50
CA ASN A 174 -15.85 5.27 12.00
C ASN A 174 -16.56 5.67 10.70
N ILE A 175 -16.73 4.73 9.76
CA ILE A 175 -17.47 4.95 8.51
C ILE A 175 -18.93 5.32 8.83
N ASN A 176 -19.58 4.59 9.74
CA ASN A 176 -20.95 4.89 10.15
C ASN A 176 -21.08 6.30 10.77
N VAL A 177 -20.12 6.71 11.59
CA VAL A 177 -20.10 8.07 12.16
C VAL A 177 -19.94 9.13 11.07
N ARG A 178 -19.06 8.89 10.09
CA ARG A 178 -18.81 9.81 8.97
C ARG A 178 -20.03 9.98 8.07
N GLU A 179 -20.67 8.88 7.67
CA GLU A 179 -21.86 8.92 6.82
C GLU A 179 -23.03 9.64 7.53
N LYS A 180 -23.18 9.51 8.85
CA LYS A 180 -24.19 10.24 9.65
C LYS A 180 -24.01 11.76 9.63
N VAL A 181 -22.81 12.26 9.39
CA VAL A 181 -22.50 13.70 9.29
C VAL A 181 -22.22 14.12 7.85
N SER A 182 -22.78 13.39 6.88
CA SER A 182 -22.68 13.68 5.45
C SER A 182 -21.26 13.70 4.90
N ARG A 183 -20.36 12.90 5.47
CA ARG A 183 -19.00 12.68 4.96
C ARG A 183 -18.90 11.32 4.27
N PRO A 184 -19.10 11.24 2.95
CA PRO A 184 -19.26 9.98 2.25
C PRO A 184 -18.01 9.09 2.29
N VAL A 185 -18.23 7.78 2.19
CA VAL A 185 -17.21 6.74 2.03
C VAL A 185 -17.58 5.82 0.87
N LEU A 186 -17.36 6.32 -0.36
CA LEU A 186 -17.90 5.75 -1.59
C LEU A 186 -17.46 4.30 -1.86
N TYR A 187 -16.19 3.98 -1.58
CA TYR A 187 -15.63 2.66 -1.88
C TYR A 187 -16.29 1.50 -1.11
N THR A 188 -17.10 1.80 -0.08
CA THR A 188 -17.89 0.80 0.66
C THR A 188 -19.33 0.63 0.17
N ARG A 189 -19.76 1.43 -0.81
CA ARG A 189 -21.11 1.38 -1.36
C ARG A 189 -21.24 0.25 -2.36
N ASN A 190 -22.13 -0.68 -2.04
CA ASN A 190 -22.32 -1.90 -2.78
C ASN A 190 -23.23 -1.70 -4.02
N ILE A 191 -22.70 -1.09 -5.07
CA ILE A 191 -23.42 -0.80 -6.33
C ILE A 191 -22.93 -1.71 -7.48
N SER A 192 -23.69 -1.78 -8.57
CA SER A 192 -23.35 -2.58 -9.76
C SER A 192 -22.26 -1.91 -10.61
N ASP A 193 -21.55 -2.69 -11.45
CA ASP A 193 -20.54 -2.16 -12.37
C ASP A 193 -21.16 -1.18 -13.39
N GLU A 194 -22.44 -1.37 -13.76
CA GLU A 194 -23.20 -0.46 -14.63
C GLU A 194 -23.45 0.89 -13.94
N GLU A 195 -23.87 0.89 -12.66
CA GLU A 195 -24.03 2.12 -11.89
C GLU A 195 -22.68 2.84 -11.67
N ILE A 196 -21.60 2.09 -11.45
CA ILE A 196 -20.25 2.67 -11.35
C ILE A 196 -19.90 3.40 -12.64
N GLU A 197 -20.16 2.80 -13.80
CA GLU A 197 -19.90 3.41 -15.10
C GLU A 197 -20.77 4.65 -15.34
N ASP A 198 -22.08 4.57 -15.09
CA ASP A 198 -23.00 5.69 -15.27
C ASP A 198 -22.62 6.92 -14.41
N ILE A 199 -22.16 6.69 -13.17
CA ILE A 199 -21.75 7.78 -12.29
C ILE A 199 -20.36 8.28 -12.68
N SER A 200 -19.38 7.38 -12.81
CA SER A 200 -17.97 7.74 -12.98
C SER A 200 -17.71 8.42 -14.32
N SER A 201 -18.45 8.07 -15.38
CA SER A 201 -18.40 8.71 -16.70
C SER A 201 -18.93 10.15 -16.71
N LYS A 202 -19.47 10.65 -15.59
CA LYS A 202 -19.90 12.05 -15.43
C LYS A 202 -18.99 12.83 -14.49
N CYS A 203 -17.98 12.17 -13.92
CA CYS A 203 -17.13 12.75 -12.88
C CYS A 203 -15.76 13.18 -13.42
N GLN A 204 -15.31 14.36 -13.04
CA GLN A 204 -13.95 14.84 -13.31
C GLN A 204 -13.19 15.10 -12.00
N PHE A 205 -12.04 15.78 -12.08
CA PHE A 205 -11.22 16.09 -10.90
C PHE A 205 -12.00 16.84 -9.82
N ASP A 206 -12.93 17.73 -10.18
CA ASP A 206 -13.68 18.51 -9.20
C ASP A 206 -14.65 17.62 -8.40
N ASN A 207 -15.20 16.58 -9.03
CA ASN A 207 -15.95 15.54 -8.32
C ASN A 207 -15.04 14.72 -7.41
N LEU A 208 -13.84 14.35 -7.88
CA LEU A 208 -12.85 13.66 -7.05
C LEU A 208 -12.45 14.53 -5.83
N GLU A 209 -12.28 15.84 -6.04
CA GLU A 209 -11.97 16.79 -4.98
C GLU A 209 -13.09 16.86 -3.95
N SER A 210 -14.34 16.99 -4.40
CA SER A 210 -15.52 17.01 -3.54
C SER A 210 -15.71 15.69 -2.80
N ASP A 211 -15.74 14.57 -3.51
CA ASP A 211 -16.16 13.27 -2.97
C ASP A 211 -15.10 12.58 -2.09
N VAL A 212 -13.83 12.88 -2.31
CA VAL A 212 -12.71 12.13 -1.71
C VAL A 212 -11.70 13.04 -1.00
N ILE A 213 -11.23 14.10 -1.67
CA ILE A 213 -10.10 14.90 -1.15
C ILE A 213 -10.58 15.78 0.00
N SER A 214 -11.63 16.56 -0.22
CA SER A 214 -12.22 17.47 0.78
C SER A 214 -12.82 16.73 1.96
N GLU A 215 -13.30 15.50 1.74
CA GLU A 215 -13.81 14.60 2.78
C GLU A 215 -12.71 13.95 3.63
N GLY A 216 -11.43 14.18 3.30
CA GLY A 216 -10.29 13.61 3.99
C GLY A 216 -10.15 12.10 3.80
N ALA A 217 -10.75 11.54 2.75
CA ALA A 217 -10.64 10.12 2.40
C ALA A 217 -9.41 9.84 1.54
N CYS A 218 -8.86 10.84 0.85
CA CYS A 218 -7.68 10.72 -0.01
C CYS A 218 -6.50 10.04 0.71
N VAL A 219 -6.03 8.92 0.15
CA VAL A 219 -4.90 8.13 0.67
C VAL A 219 -3.54 8.63 0.21
N LEU A 220 -3.51 9.67 -0.63
CA LEU A 220 -2.31 10.23 -1.23
C LEU A 220 -1.49 9.13 -1.91
N CYS A 221 -2.11 8.37 -2.81
CA CYS A 221 -1.45 7.28 -3.53
C CYS A 221 -0.85 7.72 -4.87
N GLY A 222 -1.13 8.92 -5.37
CA GLY A 222 -0.62 9.42 -6.65
C GLY A 222 -1.31 8.89 -7.91
N ALA A 223 -2.32 8.04 -7.78
CA ALA A 223 -3.04 7.50 -8.93
C ALA A 223 -3.65 8.56 -9.84
N CYS A 224 -4.19 9.65 -9.26
CA CYS A 224 -4.80 10.74 -10.02
C CYS A 224 -3.79 11.63 -10.76
N GLU A 225 -2.58 11.75 -10.23
CA GLU A 225 -1.46 12.46 -10.90
C GLU A 225 -1.02 11.63 -12.11
N TYR A 226 -0.72 10.34 -11.90
CA TYR A 226 -0.27 9.43 -12.96
C TYR A 226 -1.20 9.29 -14.16
N VAL A 227 -2.51 9.16 -13.92
CA VAL A 227 -3.47 8.98 -15.02
C VAL A 227 -3.89 10.30 -15.67
N CYS A 228 -3.31 11.43 -15.26
CA CYS A 228 -3.65 12.72 -15.84
C CYS A 228 -3.01 12.83 -17.24
N PRO A 229 -3.79 12.85 -18.33
CA PRO A 229 -3.22 12.79 -19.69
C PRO A 229 -2.57 14.10 -20.16
N ILE A 230 -2.65 15.16 -19.35
CA ILE A 230 -2.18 16.52 -19.68
C ILE A 230 -1.40 17.14 -18.51
N ASP A 231 -0.99 16.32 -17.53
CA ASP A 231 -0.09 16.71 -16.44
C ASP A 231 -0.52 17.95 -15.62
N ILE A 232 -1.83 18.17 -15.47
CA ILE A 232 -2.36 19.28 -14.65
C ILE A 232 -2.70 18.87 -13.22
N VAL A 233 -2.69 17.58 -12.89
CA VAL A 233 -2.95 17.09 -11.53
C VAL A 233 -1.62 16.74 -10.90
N GLU A 234 -1.24 17.47 -9.86
CA GLU A 234 0.01 17.24 -9.14
C GLU A 234 -0.27 17.04 -7.65
N ILE A 235 0.63 16.34 -6.97
CA ILE A 235 0.62 16.30 -5.52
C ILE A 235 1.42 17.48 -4.98
N ASP A 236 0.70 18.50 -4.50
CA ASP A 236 1.28 19.64 -3.80
C ASP A 236 0.89 19.62 -2.31
N ASP A 237 1.86 19.87 -1.45
CA ASP A 237 1.82 19.64 0.01
C ASP A 237 1.36 18.22 0.38
N ARG A 238 0.08 18.05 0.75
CA ARG A 238 -0.49 16.83 1.34
C ARG A 238 -1.75 16.34 0.63
N LYS A 239 -2.08 16.91 -0.53
CA LYS A 239 -3.26 16.53 -1.32
C LYS A 239 -3.01 16.72 -2.82
N PRO A 240 -3.72 15.98 -3.68
CA PRO A 240 -3.76 16.29 -5.10
C PRO A 240 -4.38 17.68 -5.32
N GLN A 241 -3.81 18.43 -6.25
CA GLN A 241 -4.30 19.73 -6.72
C GLN A 241 -4.32 19.75 -8.24
N LYS A 242 -5.20 20.58 -8.82
CA LYS A 242 -5.34 20.76 -10.26
C LYS A 242 -4.84 22.16 -10.65
N PHE A 243 -3.93 22.24 -11.62
CA PHE A 243 -3.33 23.45 -12.16
C PHE A 243 -3.71 23.66 -13.62
N GLY A 244 -4.99 23.96 -13.86
CA GLY A 244 -5.53 24.16 -15.20
C GLY A 244 -6.93 23.59 -15.36
N GLU A 245 -7.39 23.49 -16.60
CA GLU A 245 -8.68 22.91 -16.94
C GLU A 245 -8.53 21.47 -17.42
N CYS A 246 -9.40 20.59 -16.92
CA CYS A 246 -9.44 19.21 -17.37
C CYS A 246 -9.78 19.16 -18.86
N LYS A 247 -9.17 18.23 -19.58
CA LYS A 247 -9.69 17.80 -20.89
C LYS A 247 -11.16 17.38 -20.72
N GLU A 248 -12.01 17.85 -21.62
CA GLU A 248 -13.42 17.46 -21.68
C GLU A 248 -13.53 15.92 -21.76
N ASP A 249 -14.50 15.35 -21.05
CA ASP A 249 -14.79 13.90 -21.06
C ASP A 249 -13.60 12.99 -20.62
N CYS A 250 -12.69 13.48 -19.75
CA CYS A 250 -11.50 12.72 -19.33
C CYS A 250 -11.76 11.58 -18.34
N HIS A 251 -12.37 11.88 -17.17
CA HIS A 251 -12.74 10.93 -16.09
C HIS A 251 -11.64 10.09 -15.42
N ALA A 252 -10.42 10.03 -15.99
CA ALA A 252 -9.36 9.09 -15.61
C ALA A 252 -9.07 9.04 -14.10
N CYS A 253 -8.91 10.20 -13.46
CA CYS A 253 -8.59 10.28 -12.04
C CYS A 253 -9.70 9.73 -11.12
N TYR A 254 -10.97 9.84 -11.52
CA TYR A 254 -12.11 9.32 -10.75
C TYR A 254 -12.16 7.79 -10.81
N TYR A 255 -11.88 7.21 -11.99
CA TYR A 255 -11.74 5.76 -12.18
C TYR A 255 -10.51 5.21 -11.44
N ALA A 256 -9.39 5.91 -11.46
CA ALA A 256 -8.15 5.44 -10.82
C ALA A 256 -8.18 5.50 -9.28
N CYS A 257 -8.98 6.40 -8.69
CA CYS A 257 -8.94 6.61 -7.25
C CYS A 257 -9.46 5.39 -6.46
N PRO A 258 -8.70 4.85 -5.49
CA PRO A 258 -9.13 3.70 -4.67
C PRO A 258 -10.22 4.03 -3.65
N ARG A 259 -10.65 5.30 -3.57
CA ARG A 259 -11.65 5.80 -2.61
C ARG A 259 -12.96 6.24 -3.23
N THR A 260 -13.06 6.21 -4.56
CA THR A 260 -14.33 6.25 -5.29
C THR A 260 -14.96 4.84 -5.31
N PHE A 261 -16.00 4.62 -6.09
CA PHE A 261 -16.72 3.35 -6.13
C PHE A 261 -15.83 2.16 -6.52
N LEU A 262 -16.18 0.98 -6.00
CA LEU A 262 -15.46 -0.27 -6.26
C LEU A 262 -16.39 -1.33 -6.84
N SER A 263 -15.91 -2.02 -7.86
CA SER A 263 -16.59 -3.19 -8.39
C SER A 263 -16.54 -4.35 -7.39
N LYS A 264 -17.64 -5.09 -7.24
CA LYS A 264 -17.70 -6.35 -6.49
C LYS A 264 -16.69 -7.39 -7.00
N ASN A 265 -16.37 -7.32 -8.30
CA ASN A 265 -15.39 -8.19 -8.95
C ASN A 265 -13.94 -7.84 -8.57
N VAL A 266 -13.72 -6.65 -8.01
CA VAL A 266 -12.42 -6.25 -7.44
C VAL A 266 -12.38 -6.61 -5.96
N LEU A 267 -13.45 -6.32 -5.21
CA LEU A 267 -13.49 -6.54 -3.77
C LEU A 267 -14.89 -6.97 -3.32
N GLY A 268 -15.00 -8.15 -2.71
CA GLY A 268 -16.27 -8.85 -2.48
C GLY A 268 -17.20 -8.28 -1.40
N TYR A 269 -16.92 -7.10 -0.83
CA TYR A 269 -17.69 -6.42 0.24
C TYR A 269 -17.99 -7.24 1.51
N ASN A 270 -17.46 -8.45 1.62
CA ASN A 270 -17.71 -9.42 2.69
C ASN A 270 -16.68 -9.33 3.84
N PHE A 271 -16.19 -8.12 4.12
CA PHE A 271 -15.09 -7.84 5.06
C PHE A 271 -15.23 -8.56 6.41
N LYS A 272 -16.41 -8.53 7.02
CA LYS A 272 -16.63 -9.20 8.32
C LYS A 272 -16.57 -10.72 8.24
N ALA A 273 -17.07 -11.30 7.15
CA ALA A 273 -17.13 -12.75 6.98
C ALA A 273 -15.78 -13.33 6.55
N LYS A 274 -15.02 -12.57 5.76
CA LYS A 274 -13.68 -12.94 5.26
C LYS A 274 -12.68 -11.82 5.58
N PRO A 275 -12.20 -11.72 6.83
CA PRO A 275 -11.33 -10.62 7.24
C PRO A 275 -9.94 -10.62 6.57
N LEU A 276 -9.55 -11.72 5.94
CA LEU A 276 -8.31 -11.84 5.16
C LEU A 276 -8.56 -11.83 3.63
N GLY A 277 -9.79 -11.54 3.21
CA GLY A 277 -10.23 -11.69 1.82
C GLY A 277 -10.23 -13.15 1.35
N GLU A 278 -10.29 -13.33 0.03
CA GLU A 278 -10.03 -14.63 -0.60
C GLU A 278 -8.52 -14.87 -0.71
N TYR A 279 -8.10 -16.11 -0.50
CA TYR A 279 -6.72 -16.53 -0.68
C TYR A 279 -6.65 -18.02 -1.00
N ILE A 280 -5.55 -18.44 -1.61
CA ILE A 280 -5.24 -19.83 -1.94
C ILE A 280 -4.57 -20.49 -0.73
N ASP A 281 -3.54 -19.84 -0.16
CA ASP A 281 -2.78 -20.39 0.96
C ASP A 281 -2.12 -19.30 1.84
N ILE A 282 -1.74 -19.68 3.07
CA ILE A 282 -0.98 -18.84 4.00
C ILE A 282 0.21 -19.63 4.55
N ILE A 283 1.41 -19.14 4.27
CA ILE A 283 2.66 -19.78 4.66
C ILE A 283 3.56 -18.82 5.43
N SER A 284 4.58 -19.35 6.09
CA SER A 284 5.70 -18.57 6.62
C SER A 284 6.90 -18.70 5.69
N VAL A 285 7.56 -17.58 5.38
CA VAL A 285 8.73 -17.51 4.50
C VAL A 285 9.92 -16.89 5.24
N ARG A 286 11.12 -17.44 5.03
CA ARG A 286 12.38 -16.86 5.51
C ARG A 286 13.39 -16.78 4.37
N SER A 287 13.93 -15.59 4.13
CA SER A 287 15.00 -15.39 3.16
C SER A 287 16.26 -16.13 3.56
N ASN A 288 16.90 -16.79 2.61
CA ASN A 288 18.19 -17.46 2.80
C ASN A 288 19.38 -16.49 2.69
N LYS A 289 19.20 -15.39 1.96
CA LYS A 289 20.28 -14.50 1.52
C LYS A 289 20.25 -13.12 2.20
N ILE A 290 19.09 -12.70 2.73
CA ILE A 290 18.87 -11.33 3.22
C ILE A 290 18.45 -11.36 4.68
N LYS A 291 19.11 -10.54 5.50
CA LYS A 291 18.75 -10.38 6.92
C LYS A 291 17.60 -9.39 7.05
N GLY A 292 16.56 -9.77 7.80
CA GLY A 292 15.35 -8.96 8.04
C GLY A 292 14.13 -9.86 8.13
N GLN A 293 12.99 -9.33 8.60
CA GLN A 293 11.71 -10.06 8.57
C GLN A 293 10.96 -9.68 7.28
N ASP A 294 10.12 -8.65 7.33
CA ASP A 294 9.23 -8.28 6.22
C ASP A 294 10.02 -7.87 4.97
N GLY A 295 10.99 -6.99 5.14
CA GLY A 295 11.86 -6.53 4.04
C GLY A 295 12.63 -7.68 3.39
N ALA A 296 13.01 -8.72 4.13
CA ALA A 296 13.80 -9.80 3.55
C ALA A 296 12.98 -10.68 2.60
N ALA A 297 11.71 -10.99 2.96
CA ALA A 297 10.83 -11.76 2.09
C ALA A 297 10.47 -10.99 0.81
N VAL A 298 10.08 -9.72 0.95
CA VAL A 298 9.78 -8.84 -0.20
C VAL A 298 10.99 -8.72 -1.11
N THR A 299 12.15 -8.35 -0.56
CA THR A 299 13.39 -8.16 -1.33
C THR A 299 13.82 -9.46 -2.02
N SER A 300 13.70 -10.63 -1.37
CA SER A 300 14.00 -11.92 -2.01
C SER A 300 13.09 -12.22 -3.20
N ILE A 301 11.78 -11.94 -3.09
CA ILE A 301 10.83 -12.13 -4.19
C ILE A 301 11.15 -11.17 -5.34
N LEU A 302 11.40 -9.89 -5.06
CA LEU A 302 11.74 -8.92 -6.10
C LEU A 302 13.03 -9.29 -6.86
N ILE A 303 14.06 -9.75 -6.14
CA ILE A 303 15.31 -10.22 -6.76
C ILE A 303 15.04 -11.44 -7.63
N TYR A 304 14.24 -12.40 -7.16
CA TYR A 304 13.84 -13.55 -7.98
C TYR A 304 13.14 -13.10 -9.27
N LEU A 305 12.18 -12.17 -9.17
CA LEU A 305 11.43 -11.68 -10.33
C LEU A 305 12.34 -11.02 -11.38
N LEU A 306 13.35 -10.24 -10.94
CA LEU A 306 14.34 -9.61 -11.82
C LEU A 306 15.34 -10.63 -12.40
N GLU A 307 15.97 -11.47 -11.56
CA GLU A 307 16.98 -12.45 -11.99
C GLU A 307 16.39 -13.50 -12.97
N LYS A 308 15.07 -13.72 -12.91
CA LYS A 308 14.34 -14.61 -13.82
C LYS A 308 13.68 -13.92 -15.00
N ASN A 309 13.84 -12.60 -15.14
CA ASN A 309 13.21 -11.79 -16.19
C ASN A 309 11.69 -12.03 -16.25
N LEU A 310 11.05 -12.24 -15.11
CA LEU A 310 9.58 -12.32 -15.00
C LEU A 310 8.97 -10.93 -15.08
N VAL A 311 9.75 -9.91 -14.71
CA VAL A 311 9.46 -8.49 -14.85
C VAL A 311 10.71 -7.77 -15.34
N ASP A 312 10.50 -6.67 -16.06
CA ASP A 312 11.56 -5.78 -16.51
C ASP A 312 11.99 -4.83 -15.39
N ASN A 313 11.05 -4.45 -14.52
CA ASN A 313 11.29 -3.49 -13.44
C ASN A 313 10.55 -3.86 -12.16
N VAL A 314 11.01 -3.29 -11.04
CA VAL A 314 10.32 -3.33 -9.76
C VAL A 314 10.12 -1.93 -9.19
N SER A 315 8.89 -1.65 -8.73
CA SER A 315 8.54 -0.42 -8.03
C SER A 315 8.76 -0.61 -6.53
N ILE A 316 9.77 0.07 -5.99
CA ILE A 316 10.20 0.03 -4.60
C ILE A 316 10.03 1.38 -3.92
N VAL A 317 10.09 1.37 -2.58
CA VAL A 317 10.15 2.59 -1.77
C VAL A 317 11.54 2.72 -1.16
N GLY A 318 12.30 3.68 -1.68
CA GLY A 318 13.59 4.11 -1.12
C GLY A 318 13.45 5.29 -0.17
N GLU A 319 14.58 5.88 0.18
CA GLU A 319 14.70 7.12 0.95
C GLU A 319 15.20 8.25 0.01
N ASP A 320 14.75 9.47 0.29
CA ASP A 320 15.27 10.70 -0.31
C ASP A 320 16.74 10.88 0.05
N GLU A 321 17.57 11.30 -0.90
CA GLU A 321 19.02 11.40 -0.70
C GLU A 321 19.42 12.61 0.15
N GLU A 322 18.58 13.65 0.17
CA GLU A 322 18.85 14.89 0.90
C GLU A 322 18.02 14.98 2.20
N ILE A 323 16.88 14.30 2.25
CA ILE A 323 15.92 14.43 3.35
C ILE A 323 15.75 13.09 4.08
N SER A 324 16.39 12.96 5.25
CA SER A 324 16.33 11.74 6.06
C SER A 324 14.90 11.30 6.36
N TRP A 325 14.66 9.99 6.21
CA TRP A 325 13.39 9.30 6.40
C TRP A 325 12.24 9.76 5.51
N LYS A 326 12.47 10.67 4.55
CA LYS A 326 11.45 11.02 3.57
C LYS A 326 11.42 9.91 2.53
N PRO A 327 10.29 9.20 2.41
CA PRO A 327 10.26 8.02 1.58
C PRO A 327 9.94 8.43 0.13
N VAL A 328 10.61 7.81 -0.85
CA VAL A 328 10.52 8.15 -2.28
C VAL A 328 10.34 6.86 -3.08
N SER A 329 9.39 6.86 -4.00
CA SER A 329 9.23 5.71 -4.90
C SER A 329 10.28 5.73 -6.00
N ARG A 330 10.80 4.56 -6.32
CA ARG A 330 11.77 4.35 -7.39
C ARG A 330 11.33 3.16 -8.23
N LEU A 331 11.50 3.27 -9.54
CA LEU A 331 11.43 2.15 -10.46
C LEU A 331 12.87 1.75 -10.79
N THR A 332 13.20 0.47 -10.64
CA THR A 332 14.55 -0.01 -10.87
C THR A 332 14.55 -1.44 -11.39
N ASN A 333 15.61 -1.80 -12.10
CA ASN A 333 15.97 -3.16 -12.45
C ASN A 333 17.29 -3.60 -11.80
N ASP A 334 17.89 -2.74 -10.95
CA ASP A 334 19.14 -3.03 -10.25
C ASP A 334 18.86 -3.74 -8.91
N VAL A 335 19.33 -4.99 -8.82
CA VAL A 335 19.27 -5.82 -7.62
C VAL A 335 19.91 -5.15 -6.40
N GLU A 336 20.97 -4.35 -6.57
CA GLU A 336 21.62 -3.66 -5.45
C GLU A 336 20.77 -2.50 -4.92
N GLU A 337 20.03 -1.80 -5.78
CA GLU A 337 19.06 -0.80 -5.33
C GLU A 337 17.91 -1.44 -4.56
N VAL A 338 17.43 -2.59 -5.01
CA VAL A 338 16.39 -3.38 -4.33
C VAL A 338 16.85 -3.82 -2.93
N LYS A 339 18.12 -4.22 -2.78
CA LYS A 339 18.71 -4.54 -1.47
C LYS A 339 18.84 -3.31 -0.56
N LYS A 340 19.29 -2.17 -1.10
CA LYS A 340 19.41 -0.91 -0.34
C LYS A 340 18.05 -0.41 0.16
N ALA A 341 16.99 -0.62 -0.62
CA ALA A 341 15.63 -0.25 -0.24
C ALA A 341 14.97 -1.21 0.76
N ALA A 342 15.64 -2.28 1.22
CA ALA A 342 15.08 -3.20 2.20
C ALA A 342 14.79 -2.52 3.56
N GLY A 343 13.85 -3.10 4.33
CA GLY A 343 13.45 -2.61 5.65
C GLY A 343 12.20 -1.72 5.64
N THR A 344 11.60 -1.51 6.81
CA THR A 344 10.29 -0.85 6.95
C THR A 344 10.41 0.67 6.96
N LYS A 345 9.59 1.35 6.16
CA LYS A 345 9.44 2.80 6.15
C LYS A 345 8.03 3.12 6.63
N TYR A 346 7.92 3.81 7.77
CA TYR A 346 6.64 4.05 8.44
C TYR A 346 5.93 5.35 8.00
N SER A 347 6.48 6.06 7.01
CA SER A 347 5.87 7.29 6.50
C SER A 347 5.19 7.07 5.15
N THR A 348 4.14 7.84 4.88
CA THR A 348 3.45 7.76 3.59
C THR A 348 4.34 8.29 2.48
N VAL A 349 4.50 7.47 1.45
CA VAL A 349 4.92 7.89 0.11
C VAL A 349 3.65 8.01 -0.71
N PRO A 350 3.39 9.13 -1.37
CA PRO A 350 2.64 9.06 -2.61
C PRO A 350 3.34 8.06 -3.51
N ILE A 351 2.65 6.99 -3.93
CA ILE A 351 3.30 6.01 -4.81
C ILE A 351 3.84 6.77 -6.01
N GLY A 352 5.06 6.44 -6.38
CA GLY A 352 5.64 6.73 -7.68
C GLY A 352 4.96 5.91 -8.76
N PHE A 353 3.65 6.05 -8.91
CA PHE A 353 3.07 5.86 -10.23
C PHE A 353 3.79 6.81 -11.23
N LYS A 354 4.17 8.01 -10.79
CA LYS A 354 5.11 8.90 -11.51
C LYS A 354 6.49 8.29 -11.77
N ALA A 355 6.94 7.31 -10.98
CA ALA A 355 8.16 6.57 -11.28
C ALA A 355 7.94 5.47 -12.34
N LEU A 356 6.69 5.20 -12.74
CA LEU A 356 6.33 4.29 -13.83
C LEU A 356 6.24 4.99 -15.20
N GLU A 357 6.25 6.33 -15.22
CA GLU A 357 6.46 7.15 -16.42
C GLU A 357 7.89 6.99 -16.93
#